data_AF-A0A1E7IW23-F1
#
_entry.id   AF-A0A1E7IW23-F1
#
_cell.length_a   1.000
_cell.length_b   1.000
_cell.length_c   1.000
_cell.angle_alpha   90.00
_cell.angle_beta   90.00
_cell.angle_gamma   90.00
#
_symmetry.space_group_name_H-M   'P 1'
#
loop_
_entity.id
_entity.type
_entity.pdbx_description
1 polymer ?
#
loop_
_entity_poly.entity_id
_entity_poly.type
_entity_poly.pdbx_seq_one_letter_code
_entity_poly.pdbx_strand_id
1 'polypeptide(L)'
;MPEERDAKTAGQELHKAGTTVKEGIISSLKGINEIEAEIVSLARNTVSNALGATGDVAKGALSVSSDVIRGAVQATEEVGTGLIMGAKSVAKGIILGVSDVGGDLITVAGQTTTAAVKGAADIGADVATVARRTVDGVIEATKEVGGNVEKVATTAVVGAIDAAGTVGKTATKAVSDVLLGVVGGAKEVLKAAVPKPSGGESVQSTPEKTPEPAKDKSSVKAKKPGM
;
A
#
# COMPACT_ATOMS: atom_id res chain seq x y z
N MET A 1 0.75 -6.79 38.53
CA MET A 1 0.21 -6.15 37.31
C MET A 1 1.36 -5.63 36.46
N PRO A 2 2.07 -6.50 35.71
CA PRO A 2 3.15 -6.09 34.81
C PRO A 2 2.64 -5.58 33.43
N GLU A 3 1.57 -6.17 32.88
CA GLU A 3 1.12 -5.89 31.50
C GLU A 3 0.69 -4.42 31.24
N GLU A 4 0.19 -3.71 32.25
CA GLU A 4 -0.28 -2.32 32.08
C GLU A 4 0.87 -1.29 32.02
N ARG A 5 2.06 -1.65 32.53
CA ARG A 5 3.26 -0.81 32.48
C ARG A 5 4.00 -0.93 31.15
N ASP A 6 4.02 -2.14 30.59
CA ASP A 6 4.66 -2.41 29.30
C ASP A 6 3.91 -1.74 28.15
N ALA A 7 2.57 -1.76 28.17
CA ALA A 7 1.74 -1.07 27.18
C ALA A 7 1.87 0.46 27.22
N LYS A 8 2.00 1.05 28.42
CA LYS A 8 2.15 2.50 28.60
C LYS A 8 3.54 2.99 28.16
N THR A 9 4.57 2.21 28.40
CA THR A 9 5.94 2.50 27.99
C THR A 9 6.08 2.37 26.47
N ALA A 10 5.52 1.32 25.88
CA ALA A 10 5.43 1.18 24.42
C ALA A 10 4.68 2.37 23.80
N GLY A 11 3.52 2.77 24.33
CA GLY A 11 2.77 3.93 23.83
C GLY A 11 3.53 5.26 23.90
N GLN A 12 4.36 5.47 24.92
CA GLN A 12 5.19 6.68 25.06
C GLN A 12 6.39 6.67 24.12
N GLU A 13 7.06 5.53 23.96
CA GLU A 13 8.19 5.37 23.02
C GLU A 13 7.73 5.50 21.57
N LEU A 14 6.51 5.01 21.27
CA LEU A 14 5.90 5.14 19.96
C LEU A 14 5.71 6.61 19.58
N HIS A 15 5.05 7.40 20.43
CA HIS A 15 4.80 8.83 20.15
C HIS A 15 6.07 9.66 19.96
N LYS A 16 7.20 9.21 20.54
CA LYS A 16 8.49 9.87 20.37
C LYS A 16 9.03 9.68 18.96
N ALA A 17 8.85 8.52 18.34
CA ALA A 17 9.40 8.22 17.01
C ALA A 17 8.85 9.19 15.94
N GLY A 18 7.52 9.34 15.86
CA GLY A 18 6.87 10.28 14.96
C GLY A 18 7.21 11.72 15.28
N THR A 19 7.27 12.10 16.56
CA THR A 19 7.66 13.47 16.96
C THR A 19 9.10 13.79 16.52
N THR A 20 10.04 12.87 16.74
CA THR A 20 11.45 13.02 16.30
C THR A 20 11.55 13.14 14.78
N VAL A 21 10.83 12.31 14.03
CA VAL A 21 10.82 12.39 12.56
C VAL A 21 10.18 13.68 12.10
N LYS A 22 9.09 14.12 12.74
CA LYS A 22 8.42 15.38 12.43
C LYS A 22 9.37 16.57 12.58
N GLU A 23 9.96 16.73 13.77
CA GLU A 23 10.86 17.84 14.09
C GLU A 23 12.11 17.82 13.22
N GLY A 24 12.69 16.63 13.00
CA GLY A 24 13.87 16.50 12.15
C GLY A 24 13.58 16.82 10.69
N ILE A 25 12.44 16.40 10.12
CA ILE A 25 12.03 16.79 8.76
C ILE A 25 11.82 18.31 8.67
N ILE A 26 11.14 18.94 9.63
CA ILE A 26 10.96 20.40 9.66
C ILE A 26 12.31 21.11 9.72
N SER A 27 13.27 20.59 10.48
CA SER A 27 14.62 21.12 10.57
C SER A 27 15.39 20.99 9.26
N SER A 28 15.40 19.80 8.65
CA SER A 28 16.09 19.55 7.36
C SER A 28 15.49 20.39 6.23
N LEU A 29 14.17 20.60 6.21
CA LEU A 29 13.50 21.42 5.19
C LEU A 29 13.78 22.92 5.32
N LYS A 30 14.18 23.38 6.51
CA LYS A 30 14.70 24.75 6.71
C LYS A 30 16.19 24.86 6.34
N GLY A 31 16.87 23.74 6.13
CA GLY A 31 18.26 23.65 5.69
C GLY A 31 18.44 23.94 4.20
N ILE A 32 19.67 24.25 3.81
CA ILE A 32 20.05 24.68 2.45
C ILE A 32 20.55 23.53 1.55
N ASN A 33 20.66 22.30 2.07
CA ASN A 33 21.31 21.18 1.38
C ASN A 33 20.51 19.86 1.42
N GLU A 34 20.72 19.08 0.36
CA GLU A 34 20.28 17.70 0.06
C GLU A 34 19.34 16.99 1.07
N ILE A 35 18.04 17.26 0.89
CA ILE A 35 16.95 16.86 1.80
C ILE A 35 16.70 15.34 1.83
N GLU A 36 16.98 14.61 0.75
CA GLU A 36 16.52 13.21 0.62
C GLU A 36 17.28 12.26 1.56
N ALA A 37 18.62 12.29 1.52
CA ALA A 37 19.47 11.38 2.30
C ALA A 37 19.36 11.62 3.82
N GLU A 38 19.22 12.88 4.23
CA GLU A 38 19.01 13.22 5.65
C GLU A 38 17.70 12.65 6.18
N ILE A 39 16.59 12.77 5.42
CA ILE A 39 15.30 12.20 5.82
C ILE A 39 15.37 10.67 5.90
N VAL A 40 16.04 10.02 4.93
CA VAL A 40 16.25 8.56 4.98
C VAL A 40 17.01 8.17 6.25
N SER A 41 18.12 8.85 6.54
CA SER A 41 18.95 8.58 7.73
C SER A 41 18.19 8.82 9.03
N LEU A 42 17.45 9.93 9.12
CA LEU A 42 16.60 10.26 10.26
C LEU A 42 15.54 9.19 10.51
N ALA A 43 14.78 8.81 9.48
CA ALA A 43 13.75 7.79 9.58
C ALA A 43 14.35 6.43 9.95
N ARG A 44 15.46 6.02 9.30
CA ARG A 44 16.19 4.78 9.61
C ARG A 44 16.62 4.72 11.06
N ASN A 45 17.36 5.72 11.53
CA ASN A 45 17.89 5.76 12.89
C ASN A 45 16.75 5.81 13.92
N THR A 46 15.68 6.55 13.64
CA THR A 46 14.52 6.61 14.54
C THR A 46 13.86 5.23 14.67
N VAL A 47 13.63 4.55 13.55
CA VAL A 47 13.03 3.21 13.55
C VAL A 47 13.94 2.18 14.22
N SER A 48 15.22 2.12 13.85
CA SER A 48 16.16 1.14 14.42
C SER A 48 16.35 1.35 15.93
N ASN A 49 16.44 2.59 16.39
CA ASN A 49 16.61 2.91 17.80
C ASN A 49 15.34 2.59 18.60
N ALA A 50 14.16 2.96 18.08
CA ALA A 50 12.90 2.67 18.74
C ALA A 50 12.67 1.15 18.87
N LEU A 51 12.92 0.39 17.79
CA LEU A 51 12.76 -1.06 17.82
C LEU A 51 13.81 -1.75 18.69
N GLY A 52 15.07 -1.33 18.61
CA GLY A 52 16.15 -1.82 19.46
C GLY A 52 15.88 -1.59 20.95
N ALA A 53 15.26 -0.46 21.31
CA ALA A 53 14.87 -0.16 22.70
C ALA A 53 13.71 -1.03 23.19
N THR A 54 12.76 -1.39 22.32
CA THR A 54 11.60 -2.23 22.69
C THR A 54 11.94 -3.71 22.88
N GLY A 55 13.00 -4.21 22.24
CA GLY A 55 13.40 -5.63 22.29
C GLY A 55 12.43 -6.63 21.60
N ASP A 56 11.21 -6.21 21.28
CA ASP A 56 10.21 -6.98 20.54
C ASP A 56 9.95 -6.32 19.16
N VAL A 57 10.89 -6.58 18.23
CA VAL A 57 10.85 -6.05 16.86
C VAL A 57 9.56 -6.46 16.14
N ALA A 58 9.04 -7.66 16.40
CA ALA A 58 7.85 -8.19 15.76
C ALA A 58 6.59 -7.38 16.10
N LYS A 59 6.41 -7.00 17.37
CA LYS A 59 5.28 -6.13 17.77
C LYS A 59 5.54 -4.65 17.52
N GLY A 60 6.79 -4.20 17.66
CA GLY A 60 7.15 -2.79 17.56
C GLY A 60 7.14 -2.23 16.15
N ALA A 61 7.54 -3.02 15.14
CA ALA A 61 7.76 -2.53 13.77
C ALA A 61 6.53 -1.85 13.18
N LEU A 62 5.36 -2.45 13.41
CA LEU A 62 4.04 -1.95 13.02
C LEU A 62 3.77 -0.55 13.52
N SER A 63 3.84 -0.39 14.84
CA SER A 63 3.45 0.83 15.53
C SER A 63 4.47 1.94 15.30
N VAL A 64 5.77 1.61 15.33
CA VAL A 64 6.85 2.56 15.07
C VAL A 64 6.76 3.10 13.64
N SER A 65 6.58 2.22 12.64
CA SER A 65 6.48 2.65 11.24
C SER A 65 5.27 3.56 11.01
N SER A 66 4.13 3.22 11.62
CA SER A 66 2.93 4.06 11.52
C SER A 66 3.12 5.43 12.19
N ASP A 67 3.79 5.47 13.35
CA ASP A 67 4.05 6.73 14.05
C ASP A 67 5.06 7.61 13.29
N VAL A 68 6.11 7.02 12.73
CA VAL A 68 7.08 7.70 11.85
C VAL A 68 6.40 8.30 10.62
N ILE A 69 5.53 7.54 9.95
CA ILE A 69 4.74 8.04 8.81
C ILE A 69 3.87 9.22 9.25
N ARG A 70 3.17 9.09 10.38
CA ARG A 70 2.31 10.15 10.93
C ARG A 70 3.11 11.41 11.23
N GLY A 71 4.29 11.28 11.83
CA GLY A 71 5.21 12.39 12.08
C GLY A 71 5.64 13.09 10.78
N ALA A 72 5.96 12.33 9.74
CA ALA A 72 6.31 12.88 8.44
C ALA A 72 5.15 13.62 7.75
N VAL A 73 3.92 13.10 7.88
CA VAL A 73 2.70 13.75 7.40
C VAL A 73 2.48 15.08 8.12
N GLN A 74 2.56 15.08 9.45
CA GLN A 74 2.42 16.31 10.25
C GLN A 74 3.50 17.33 9.96
N ALA A 75 4.74 16.91 9.68
CA ALA A 75 5.78 17.82 9.26
C ALA A 75 5.37 18.54 7.97
N THR A 76 4.85 17.79 7.00
CA THR A 76 4.39 18.36 5.72
C THR A 76 3.28 19.39 5.90
N GLU A 77 2.32 19.14 6.80
CA GLU A 77 1.26 20.11 7.11
C GLU A 77 1.81 21.43 7.65
N GLU A 78 2.90 21.40 8.43
CA GLU A 78 3.49 22.59 9.04
C GLU A 78 4.41 23.39 8.09
N VAL A 79 5.22 22.71 7.26
CA VAL A 79 6.15 23.39 6.35
C VAL A 79 5.58 23.66 4.96
N GLY A 80 4.44 23.07 4.60
CA GLY A 80 3.76 23.28 3.31
C GLY A 80 4.54 22.83 2.07
N THR A 81 5.73 22.24 2.26
CA THR A 81 6.57 21.65 1.22
C THR A 81 6.11 20.21 1.04
N GLY A 82 5.41 19.93 -0.06
CA GLY A 82 4.52 18.78 -0.19
C GLY A 82 5.12 17.41 0.16
N LEU A 83 4.23 16.52 0.65
CA LEU A 83 4.46 15.14 1.10
C LEU A 83 5.22 14.27 0.08
N ILE A 84 5.21 14.68 -1.19
CA ILE A 84 5.75 13.98 -2.36
C ILE A 84 7.26 13.75 -2.25
N MET A 85 8.02 14.69 -1.68
CA MET A 85 9.46 14.52 -1.49
C MET A 85 9.78 13.65 -0.27
N GLY A 86 8.96 13.69 0.78
CA GLY A 86 9.18 12.94 2.02
C GLY A 86 8.78 11.47 1.95
N ALA A 87 7.70 11.13 1.23
CA ALA A 87 7.13 9.78 1.25
C ALA A 87 8.11 8.68 0.85
N LYS A 88 8.88 8.87 -0.23
CA LYS A 88 9.90 7.91 -0.67
C LYS A 88 11.01 7.75 0.37
N SER A 89 11.56 8.86 0.84
CA SER A 89 12.69 8.91 1.77
C SER A 89 12.35 8.29 3.13
N VAL A 90 11.18 8.64 3.66
CA VAL A 90 10.66 8.11 4.92
C VAL A 90 10.42 6.62 4.78
N ALA A 91 9.77 6.18 3.71
CA ALA A 91 9.53 4.76 3.47
C ALA A 91 10.83 3.96 3.34
N LYS A 92 11.80 4.47 2.57
CA LYS A 92 13.13 3.88 2.44
C LYS A 92 13.82 3.78 3.81
N GLY A 93 13.82 4.87 4.58
CA GLY A 93 14.38 4.90 5.93
C GLY A 93 13.73 3.90 6.87
N ILE A 94 12.40 3.77 6.85
CA ILE A 94 11.68 2.77 7.65
C ILE A 94 12.16 1.35 7.33
N ILE A 95 12.19 0.97 6.04
CA ILE A 95 12.61 -0.38 5.63
C ILE A 95 14.05 -0.66 6.05
N LEU A 96 14.96 0.31 5.86
CA LEU A 96 16.35 0.17 6.32
C LEU A 96 16.43 0.01 7.85
N GLY A 97 15.68 0.82 8.61
CA GLY A 97 15.69 0.79 10.06
C GLY A 97 15.11 -0.52 10.62
N VAL A 98 14.07 -1.07 10.00
CA VAL A 98 13.55 -2.41 10.33
C VAL A 98 14.56 -3.50 9.96
N SER A 99 15.24 -3.37 8.82
CA SER A 99 16.28 -4.32 8.40
C SER A 99 17.46 -4.34 9.37
N ASP A 100 17.88 -3.18 9.90
CA ASP A 100 18.99 -3.08 10.84
C ASP A 100 18.77 -3.87 12.13
N VAL A 101 17.51 -4.03 12.53
CA VAL A 101 17.10 -4.80 13.72
C VAL A 101 16.60 -6.21 13.36
N GLY A 102 16.73 -6.62 12.09
CA GLY A 102 16.35 -7.96 11.63
C GLY A 102 14.84 -8.21 11.54
N GLY A 103 14.03 -7.17 11.36
CA GLY A 103 12.57 -7.30 11.27
C GLY A 103 12.06 -7.82 9.91
N ASP A 104 10.77 -8.16 9.86
CA ASP A 104 10.13 -8.68 8.64
C ASP A 104 9.79 -7.56 7.64
N LEU A 105 10.60 -7.50 6.57
CA LEU A 105 10.48 -6.52 5.50
C LEU A 105 9.18 -6.65 4.69
N ILE A 106 8.62 -7.86 4.56
CA ILE A 106 7.40 -8.06 3.76
C ILE A 106 6.21 -7.44 4.48
N THR A 107 6.09 -7.71 5.77
CA THR A 107 5.02 -7.18 6.61
C THR A 107 5.11 -5.66 6.73
N VAL A 108 6.29 -5.11 7.03
CA VAL A 108 6.44 -3.65 7.16
C VAL A 108 6.25 -2.92 5.82
N ALA A 109 6.59 -3.52 4.68
CA ALA A 109 6.38 -2.91 3.37
C ALA A 109 4.90 -2.58 3.10
N GLY A 110 4.01 -3.54 3.35
CA GLY A 110 2.56 -3.33 3.20
C GLY A 110 2.04 -2.27 4.18
N GLN A 111 2.55 -2.27 5.40
CA GLN A 111 2.13 -1.37 6.47
C GLN A 111 2.58 0.07 6.23
N THR A 112 3.86 0.27 5.91
CA THR A 112 4.43 1.56 5.51
C THR A 112 3.62 2.16 4.37
N THR A 113 3.28 1.36 3.36
CA THR A 113 2.49 1.84 2.22
C THR A 113 1.05 2.15 2.59
N THR A 114 0.43 1.30 3.43
CA THR A 114 -0.92 1.54 3.96
C THR A 114 -0.99 2.84 4.76
N ALA A 115 -0.04 3.05 5.67
CA ALA A 115 0.04 4.21 6.52
C ALA A 115 0.29 5.48 5.70
N ALA A 116 1.19 5.44 4.71
CA ALA A 116 1.47 6.58 3.84
C ALA A 116 0.24 7.01 3.05
N VAL A 117 -0.49 6.05 2.46
CA VAL A 117 -1.71 6.32 1.69
C VAL A 117 -2.81 6.90 2.56
N LYS A 118 -3.02 6.37 3.77
CA LYS A 118 -3.99 6.91 4.72
C LYS A 118 -3.60 8.33 5.15
N GLY A 119 -2.34 8.52 5.54
CA GLY A 119 -1.83 9.84 5.93
C GLY A 119 -1.96 10.88 4.81
N ALA A 120 -1.73 10.49 3.56
CA ALA A 120 -1.96 11.37 2.42
C ALA A 120 -3.45 11.71 2.25
N ALA A 121 -4.35 10.73 2.39
CA ALA A 121 -5.78 10.95 2.29
C ALA A 121 -6.31 11.87 3.39
N ASP A 122 -5.80 11.71 4.62
CA ASP A 122 -6.20 12.50 5.80
C ASP A 122 -5.90 13.99 5.60
N ILE A 123 -4.82 14.33 4.90
CA ILE A 123 -4.40 15.72 4.62
C ILE A 123 -4.81 16.22 3.23
N GLY A 124 -5.57 15.42 2.46
CA GLY A 124 -6.00 15.76 1.10
C GLY A 124 -4.86 15.83 0.06
N ALA A 125 -3.74 15.14 0.30
CA ALA A 125 -2.65 15.04 -0.65
C ALA A 125 -2.97 14.06 -1.81
N ASP A 126 -2.18 14.11 -2.88
CA ASP A 126 -2.30 13.17 -4.00
C ASP A 126 -1.91 11.75 -3.57
N VAL A 127 -2.92 10.96 -3.23
CA VAL A 127 -2.82 9.56 -2.79
C VAL A 127 -2.10 8.68 -3.82
N ALA A 128 -2.31 8.89 -5.12
CA ALA A 128 -1.69 8.06 -6.15
C ALA A 128 -0.19 8.33 -6.23
N THR A 129 0.20 9.60 -6.26
CA THR A 129 1.61 9.98 -6.24
C THR A 129 2.32 9.50 -4.98
N VAL A 130 1.69 9.66 -3.81
CA VAL A 130 2.25 9.19 -2.52
C VAL A 130 2.40 7.67 -2.50
N ALA A 131 1.39 6.92 -2.95
CA ALA A 131 1.47 5.47 -3.06
C ALA A 131 2.68 5.05 -3.90
N ARG A 132 2.83 5.61 -5.11
CA ARG A 132 3.94 5.28 -6.00
C ARG A 132 5.30 5.59 -5.40
N ARG A 133 5.47 6.79 -4.84
CA ARG A 133 6.74 7.21 -4.20
C ARG A 133 7.09 6.33 -2.99
N THR A 134 6.09 5.97 -2.20
CA THR A 134 6.26 5.09 -1.05
C THR A 134 6.74 3.71 -1.49
N VAL A 135 6.07 3.10 -2.49
CA VAL A 135 6.47 1.79 -3.02
C VAL A 135 7.87 1.84 -3.63
N ASP A 136 8.22 2.90 -4.36
CA ASP A 136 9.58 3.09 -4.90
C ASP A 136 10.62 3.09 -3.77
N GLY A 137 10.37 3.82 -2.67
CA GLY A 137 11.27 3.88 -1.51
C GLY A 137 11.41 2.53 -0.81
N VAL A 138 10.31 1.79 -0.68
CA VAL A 138 10.30 0.43 -0.12
C VAL A 138 11.13 -0.53 -0.99
N ILE A 139 10.93 -0.50 -2.31
CA ILE A 139 11.65 -1.35 -3.27
C ILE A 139 13.14 -1.02 -3.29
N GLU A 140 13.49 0.25 -3.27
CA GLU A 140 14.88 0.71 -3.26
C GLU A 140 15.61 0.23 -1.99
N ALA A 141 15.02 0.44 -0.81
CA ALA A 141 15.59 -0.09 0.43
C ALA A 141 15.71 -1.61 0.42
N THR A 142 14.68 -2.32 -0.09
CA THR A 142 14.70 -3.79 -0.16
C THR A 142 15.83 -4.30 -1.05
N LYS A 143 16.11 -3.63 -2.17
CA LYS A 143 17.26 -3.94 -3.03
C LYS A 143 18.58 -3.73 -2.30
N GLU A 144 18.71 -2.62 -1.58
CA GLU A 144 19.94 -2.29 -0.83
C GLU A 144 20.27 -3.32 0.25
N VAL A 145 19.25 -3.86 0.93
CA VAL A 145 19.44 -4.88 1.98
C VAL A 145 19.42 -6.31 1.45
N GLY A 146 19.33 -6.50 0.12
CA GLY A 146 19.32 -7.83 -0.51
C GLY A 146 18.06 -8.66 -0.26
N GLY A 147 16.92 -8.02 0.04
CA GLY A 147 15.65 -8.68 0.31
C GLY A 147 14.91 -9.18 -0.94
N ASN A 148 13.81 -9.90 -0.73
CA ASN A 148 12.95 -10.36 -1.83
C ASN A 148 12.08 -9.20 -2.37
N VAL A 149 12.61 -8.50 -3.36
CA VAL A 149 11.97 -7.33 -3.99
C VAL A 149 10.60 -7.64 -4.56
N GLU A 150 10.41 -8.82 -5.16
CA GLU A 150 9.13 -9.20 -5.80
C GLU A 150 8.01 -9.34 -4.76
N LYS A 151 8.26 -10.07 -3.68
CA LYS A 151 7.29 -10.24 -2.59
C LYS A 151 7.02 -8.92 -1.88
N VAL A 152 8.06 -8.16 -1.58
CA VAL A 152 7.94 -6.86 -0.92
C VAL A 152 7.16 -5.88 -1.79
N ALA A 153 7.47 -5.77 -3.08
CA ALA A 153 6.75 -4.92 -4.02
C ALA A 153 5.27 -5.32 -4.11
N THR A 154 4.98 -6.63 -4.18
CA THR A 154 3.61 -7.15 -4.20
C THR A 154 2.84 -6.72 -2.95
N THR A 155 3.40 -6.95 -1.77
CA THR A 155 2.76 -6.60 -0.50
C THR A 155 2.60 -5.10 -0.33
N ALA A 156 3.59 -4.30 -0.74
CA ALA A 156 3.50 -2.84 -0.73
C ALA A 156 2.37 -2.33 -1.62
N VAL A 157 2.26 -2.85 -2.85
CA VAL A 157 1.19 -2.52 -3.80
C VAL A 157 -0.19 -2.90 -3.26
N VAL A 158 -0.34 -4.11 -2.71
CA VAL A 158 -1.59 -4.54 -2.08
C VAL A 158 -1.97 -3.61 -0.92
N GLY A 159 -1.02 -3.29 -0.04
CA GLY A 159 -1.25 -2.33 1.06
C GLY A 159 -1.68 -0.95 0.56
N ALA A 160 -1.10 -0.48 -0.55
CA ALA A 160 -1.51 0.79 -1.17
C ALA A 160 -2.96 0.75 -1.68
N ILE A 161 -3.32 -0.31 -2.40
CA ILE A 161 -4.64 -0.46 -3.02
C ILE A 161 -5.72 -0.63 -1.95
N ASP A 162 -5.46 -1.45 -0.93
CA ASP A 162 -6.36 -1.67 0.20
C ASP A 162 -6.61 -0.36 0.96
N ALA A 163 -5.54 0.39 1.25
CA ALA A 163 -5.64 1.68 1.91
C ALA A 163 -6.45 2.68 1.06
N ALA A 164 -6.19 2.75 -0.25
CA ALA A 164 -6.96 3.59 -1.17
C ALA A 164 -8.43 3.14 -1.28
N GLY A 165 -8.70 1.85 -1.14
CA GLY A 165 -10.04 1.27 -1.02
C GLY A 165 -10.86 1.87 0.12
N THR A 166 -10.22 2.18 1.25
CA THR A 166 -10.88 2.85 2.38
C THR A 166 -11.24 4.31 2.10
N VAL A 167 -10.53 4.95 1.17
CA VAL A 167 -10.80 6.33 0.71
C VAL A 167 -11.93 6.35 -0.31
N GLY A 168 -11.90 5.42 -1.28
CA GLY A 168 -12.96 5.22 -2.24
C GLY A 168 -12.50 4.70 -3.61
N LYS A 169 -13.45 4.27 -4.43
CA LYS A 169 -13.19 3.59 -5.72
C LYS A 169 -12.31 4.38 -6.68
N THR A 170 -12.46 5.71 -6.71
CA THR A 170 -11.64 6.59 -7.56
C THR A 170 -10.17 6.58 -7.11
N ALA A 171 -9.92 6.64 -5.80
CA ALA A 171 -8.57 6.55 -5.24
C ALA A 171 -7.96 5.17 -5.52
N THR A 172 -8.74 4.09 -5.32
CA THR A 172 -8.30 2.72 -5.65
C THR A 172 -7.87 2.60 -7.11
N LYS A 173 -8.65 3.16 -8.04
CA LYS A 173 -8.33 3.14 -9.47
C LYS A 173 -7.07 3.94 -9.76
N ALA A 174 -6.96 5.17 -9.24
CA ALA A 174 -5.79 6.01 -9.46
C ALA A 174 -4.50 5.36 -8.94
N VAL A 175 -4.54 4.78 -7.73
CA VAL A 175 -3.40 4.04 -7.14
C VAL A 175 -3.08 2.80 -7.97
N SER A 176 -4.09 2.05 -8.42
CA SER A 176 -3.88 0.88 -9.28
C SER A 176 -3.18 1.29 -10.58
N ASP A 177 -3.66 2.34 -11.24
CA ASP A 177 -3.15 2.83 -12.53
C ASP A 177 -1.66 3.25 -12.44
N VAL A 178 -1.26 3.96 -11.37
CA VAL A 178 0.13 4.41 -11.21
C VAL A 178 1.08 3.31 -10.75
N LEU A 179 0.56 2.26 -10.11
CA LEU A 179 1.35 1.10 -9.67
C LEU A 179 1.40 -0.02 -10.74
N LEU A 180 0.72 0.16 -11.89
CA LEU A 180 0.89 -0.72 -13.05
C LEU A 180 2.36 -0.76 -13.46
N GLY A 181 2.94 -1.96 -13.47
CA GLY A 181 4.33 -2.19 -13.86
C GLY A 181 5.34 -2.19 -12.71
N VAL A 182 4.92 -1.87 -11.48
CA VAL A 182 5.79 -2.00 -10.29
C VAL A 182 6.03 -3.47 -9.92
N VAL A 183 5.02 -4.30 -10.10
CA VAL A 183 5.11 -5.76 -10.03
C VAL A 183 4.91 -6.34 -11.41
N GLY A 184 5.82 -7.23 -11.82
CA GLY A 184 5.77 -7.96 -13.09
C GLY A 184 4.60 -8.95 -13.11
N GLY A 185 3.38 -8.43 -13.23
CA GLY A 185 2.17 -9.25 -13.06
C GLY A 185 0.94 -8.44 -12.70
N ALA A 186 0.69 -7.32 -13.38
CA ALA A 186 -0.44 -6.42 -13.10
C ALA A 186 -1.80 -7.16 -13.02
N LYS A 187 -1.99 -8.25 -13.77
CA LYS A 187 -3.26 -9.01 -13.78
C LYS A 187 -3.53 -9.81 -12.50
N GLU A 188 -2.50 -10.30 -11.82
CA GLU A 188 -2.67 -11.15 -10.63
C GLU A 188 -2.95 -10.30 -9.38
N VAL A 189 -2.26 -9.16 -9.23
CA VAL A 189 -2.52 -8.21 -8.13
C VAL A 189 -3.87 -7.49 -8.28
N LEU A 190 -4.27 -7.12 -9.50
CA LEU A 190 -5.59 -6.53 -9.76
C LEU A 190 -6.73 -7.52 -9.45
N LYS A 191 -6.52 -8.82 -9.67
CA LYS A 191 -7.51 -9.85 -9.30
C LYS A 191 -7.59 -10.10 -7.80
N ALA A 192 -6.48 -9.94 -7.07
CA ALA A 192 -6.42 -10.17 -5.63
C ALA A 192 -6.95 -8.98 -4.81
N ALA A 193 -6.75 -7.74 -5.29
CA ALA A 193 -7.11 -6.52 -4.56
C ALA A 193 -8.52 -5.98 -4.89
N VAL A 194 -9.20 -6.53 -5.90
CA VAL A 194 -10.60 -6.16 -6.22
C VAL A 194 -11.56 -7.12 -5.50
N PRO A 195 -12.43 -6.63 -4.60
CA PRO A 195 -13.46 -7.47 -3.99
C PRO A 195 -14.35 -8.05 -5.08
N LYS A 196 -14.38 -9.37 -5.18
CA LYS A 196 -15.27 -10.10 -6.09
C LYS A 196 -16.72 -9.72 -5.75
N PRO A 197 -17.57 -9.29 -6.71
CA PRO A 197 -18.99 -9.15 -6.41
C PRO A 197 -19.52 -10.53 -6.02
N SER A 198 -20.04 -10.61 -4.80
CA SER A 198 -20.85 -11.73 -4.33
C SER A 198 -22.06 -11.85 -5.26
N GLY A 199 -21.96 -12.73 -6.24
CA GLY A 199 -23.05 -13.13 -7.12
C GLY A 199 -23.13 -14.64 -7.16
N GLY A 200 -24.05 -15.17 -6.35
CA GLY A 200 -24.88 -16.34 -6.66
C GLY A 200 -24.19 -17.69 -6.89
N GLU A 201 -24.48 -18.61 -5.99
CA GLU A 201 -24.39 -20.07 -6.09
C GLU A 201 -24.25 -20.68 -7.49
N SER A 202 -23.29 -21.60 -7.56
CA SER A 202 -23.16 -22.73 -8.47
C SER A 202 -24.46 -23.52 -8.68
N VAL A 203 -24.86 -23.73 -9.94
CA VAL A 203 -25.35 -25.03 -10.42
C VAL A 203 -24.91 -25.27 -11.87
N GLN A 204 -23.88 -26.11 -11.98
CA GLN A 204 -23.79 -27.31 -12.81
C GLN A 204 -24.26 -27.30 -14.28
N SER A 205 -23.28 -27.65 -15.11
CA SER A 205 -23.32 -28.09 -16.50
C SER A 205 -24.33 -29.19 -16.83
N THR A 206 -24.98 -29.09 -18.00
CA THR A 206 -25.26 -30.23 -18.90
C THR A 206 -25.32 -29.76 -20.37
N PRO A 207 -24.97 -30.62 -21.33
CA PRO A 207 -24.48 -30.20 -22.65
C PRO A 207 -25.57 -30.12 -23.73
N GLU A 208 -25.35 -29.15 -24.61
CA GLU A 208 -25.60 -29.10 -26.06
C GLU A 208 -26.37 -30.29 -26.69
N LYS A 209 -27.56 -30.00 -27.24
CA LYS A 209 -28.26 -30.89 -28.16
C LYS A 209 -28.27 -30.27 -29.57
N THR A 210 -27.41 -30.81 -30.42
CA THR A 210 -27.38 -30.58 -31.88
C THR A 210 -28.74 -30.85 -32.52
N PRO A 211 -29.20 -30.05 -33.50
CA PRO A 211 -30.41 -30.32 -34.27
C PRO A 211 -30.10 -30.98 -35.63
N GLU A 212 -30.86 -32.01 -36.02
CA GLU A 212 -31.17 -32.40 -37.43
C GLU A 212 -32.05 -33.68 -37.46
N PRO A 213 -32.74 -34.05 -38.57
CA PRO A 213 -33.38 -33.26 -39.63
C PRO A 213 -34.87 -33.67 -39.90
N ALA A 214 -35.51 -32.97 -40.84
CA ALA A 214 -36.92 -32.99 -41.25
C ALA A 214 -37.49 -34.29 -41.85
N LYS A 215 -38.82 -34.50 -41.72
CA LYS A 215 -39.79 -35.04 -42.73
C LYS A 215 -41.21 -34.57 -42.36
N ASP A 216 -41.80 -33.63 -43.09
CA ASP A 216 -42.76 -33.81 -44.21
C ASP A 216 -44.11 -34.44 -43.82
N LYS A 217 -45.18 -33.63 -43.93
CA LYS A 217 -46.40 -33.95 -44.72
C LYS A 217 -47.37 -32.75 -44.73
N SER A 218 -47.51 -32.15 -45.93
CA SER A 218 -48.78 -31.86 -46.64
C SER A 218 -50.03 -31.53 -45.78
N SER A 219 -50.85 -30.48 -46.01
CA SER A 219 -51.15 -29.77 -47.26
C SER A 219 -52.34 -28.79 -47.11
N VAL A 220 -52.51 -27.91 -48.12
CA VAL A 220 -53.74 -27.17 -48.58
C VAL A 220 -54.11 -25.89 -47.78
N LYS A 221 -54.33 -24.68 -48.35
CA LYS A 221 -55.10 -24.30 -49.57
C LYS A 221 -54.79 -22.89 -50.13
N ALA A 222 -54.55 -22.84 -51.44
CA ALA A 222 -54.95 -21.86 -52.49
C ALA A 222 -54.91 -20.32 -52.29
N LYS A 223 -53.87 -19.68 -52.86
CA LYS A 223 -53.82 -18.75 -54.04
C LYS A 223 -55.21 -18.47 -54.71
N LYS A 224 -55.65 -17.31 -55.22
CA LYS A 224 -55.14 -15.98 -55.69
C LYS A 224 -56.40 -15.10 -56.00
N PRO A 225 -56.30 -13.80 -56.35
CA PRO A 225 -56.28 -13.45 -57.78
C PRO A 225 -55.41 -12.21 -58.12
N GLY A 226 -54.94 -12.18 -59.37
CA GLY A 226 -54.33 -11.03 -60.02
C GLY A 226 -54.18 -11.38 -61.50
N MET A 227 -54.84 -10.59 -62.36
CA MET A 227 -54.85 -10.67 -63.82
C MET A 227 -53.44 -10.66 -64.41
#